data_AF-A0A6A8ES49-F1
#
_entry.id   AF-A0A6A8ES49-F1
#
_cell.length_a   1.000
_cell.length_b   1.000
_cell.length_c   1.000
_cell.angle_alpha   90.00
_cell.angle_beta   90.00
_cell.angle_gamma   90.00
#
_symmetry.space_group_name_H-M   'P 1'
#
loop_
_entity.id
_entity.type
_entity.pdbx_description
1 polymer ?
#
loop_
_entity_poly.entity_id
_entity_poly.type
_entity_poly.pdbx_seq_one_letter_code
_entity_poly.pdbx_strand_id
1 'polypeptide(L)'
;QGKFEWGASQTTVHDGSAGGSTTPPTPIPEPRSVWGLPNPAPASLPPVPGTPIPEEQGPNIETLPIEDRDFNDFIIVDPMGGVPAIYVYFKKAPAGFLETGYYNDFDGRSREGMYEVDHLPSKAAVREYLINKYPEAEKDDIKKLLGKVAVVSIPIDVHRDCSETFRGRNNSRIETENGETISKKELDARDLEFAVDSNWNANAKCLKERYGISDEKIEEVRAKLHDLNRRVGLY
;
A
#
# COMPACT_ATOMS: atom_id res chain seq x y z
N GLN A 1 42.94 -24.42 -8.19
CA GLN A 1 42.15 -24.73 -9.40
C GLN A 1 40.77 -25.21 -8.94
N GLY A 2 39.79 -24.32 -8.88
CA GLY A 2 38.40 -24.66 -8.54
C GLY A 2 37.52 -24.34 -9.75
N LYS A 3 36.88 -25.36 -10.31
CA LYS A 3 35.98 -25.24 -11.46
C LYS A 3 34.70 -24.51 -11.03
N PHE A 4 34.34 -23.45 -11.76
CA PHE A 4 32.99 -22.89 -11.73
C PHE A 4 32.07 -23.87 -12.46
N GLU A 5 31.07 -24.42 -11.75
CA GLU A 5 30.00 -25.20 -12.36
C GLU A 5 28.96 -24.27 -13.00
N TRP A 6 28.39 -24.75 -14.11
CA TRP A 6 27.50 -24.02 -15.00
C TRP A 6 26.15 -23.67 -14.32
N GLY A 7 25.64 -22.50 -14.71
CA GLY A 7 24.47 -21.83 -14.16
C GLY A 7 23.21 -22.69 -14.02
N ALA A 8 22.65 -22.66 -12.81
CA ALA A 8 21.22 -22.85 -12.60
C ALA A 8 20.50 -21.54 -12.96
N SER A 9 19.42 -21.64 -13.74
CA SER A 9 18.54 -20.53 -14.13
C SER A 9 17.77 -19.96 -12.93
N GLN A 10 18.46 -19.27 -12.03
CA GLN A 10 17.88 -18.68 -10.83
C GLN A 10 18.10 -17.17 -10.85
N THR A 11 17.01 -16.42 -10.79
CA THR A 11 17.02 -14.98 -10.59
C THR A 11 17.21 -14.70 -9.10
N THR A 12 18.28 -13.98 -8.75
CA THR A 12 18.49 -13.51 -7.37
C THR A 12 17.73 -12.20 -7.18
N VAL A 13 16.73 -12.20 -6.29
CA VAL A 13 16.06 -10.97 -5.85
C VAL A 13 16.75 -10.45 -4.60
N HIS A 14 17.26 -9.22 -4.66
CA HIS A 14 17.85 -8.55 -3.50
C HIS A 14 16.80 -7.64 -2.87
N ASP A 15 16.43 -7.93 -1.62
CA ASP A 15 15.43 -7.19 -0.83
C ASP A 15 16.05 -6.22 0.19
N GLY A 16 17.36 -5.99 0.12
CA GLY A 16 18.09 -5.09 1.02
C GLY A 16 18.62 -5.74 2.30
N SER A 17 18.54 -7.08 2.46
CA SER A 17 19.18 -7.81 3.56
C SER A 17 20.36 -8.68 3.10
N ALA A 18 21.31 -8.98 4.00
CA ALA A 18 22.49 -9.79 3.71
C ALA A 18 22.13 -11.29 3.62
N GLY A 19 21.52 -11.68 2.51
CA GLY A 19 21.16 -13.06 2.21
C GLY A 19 19.90 -13.15 1.35
N GLY A 20 20.04 -12.91 0.04
CA GLY A 20 18.93 -13.04 -0.91
C GLY A 20 18.38 -14.46 -0.98
N SER A 21 17.06 -14.59 -1.15
CA SER A 21 16.39 -15.87 -1.38
C SER A 21 16.23 -16.14 -2.88
N THR A 22 16.30 -17.41 -3.28
CA THR A 22 16.05 -17.85 -4.66
C THR A 22 14.61 -18.33 -4.78
N THR A 23 13.82 -17.67 -5.60
CA THR A 23 12.51 -18.16 -6.05
C THR A 23 12.57 -18.47 -7.55
N PRO A 24 11.76 -19.43 -8.05
CA PRO A 24 11.58 -19.64 -9.49
C PRO A 24 11.17 -18.32 -10.17
N PRO A 25 11.50 -18.13 -11.46
CA PRO A 25 11.28 -16.85 -12.14
C PRO A 25 9.82 -16.42 -12.05
N THR A 26 9.58 -15.29 -11.37
CA THR A 26 8.28 -14.64 -11.36
C THR A 26 7.97 -14.18 -12.79
N PRO A 27 6.85 -14.60 -13.40
CA PRO A 27 6.47 -14.11 -14.71
C PRO A 27 6.27 -12.59 -14.66
N ILE A 28 6.85 -11.90 -15.65
CA ILE A 28 6.75 -10.46 -15.82
C ILE A 28 5.28 -10.11 -16.05
N PRO A 29 4.65 -9.23 -15.25
CA PRO A 29 3.28 -8.78 -15.53
C PRO A 29 3.25 -8.03 -16.86
N GLU A 30 2.31 -8.37 -17.73
CA GLU A 30 2.19 -7.72 -19.05
C GLU A 30 1.90 -6.21 -18.90
N PRO A 31 2.76 -5.31 -19.42
CA PRO A 31 2.53 -3.88 -19.33
C PRO A 31 1.47 -3.45 -20.35
N ARG A 32 0.39 -2.80 -19.88
CA ARG A 32 -0.67 -2.26 -20.74
C ARG A 32 -0.29 -0.99 -21.51
N SER A 33 0.82 -0.33 -21.15
CA SER A 33 1.40 0.78 -21.92
C SER A 33 2.88 0.95 -21.60
N VAL A 34 3.74 0.92 -22.62
CA VAL A 34 5.16 1.29 -22.53
C VAL A 34 5.25 2.79 -22.83
N TRP A 35 5.53 3.61 -21.83
CA TRP A 35 5.94 5.00 -22.06
C TRP A 35 7.43 5.02 -22.39
N GLY A 36 7.81 5.86 -23.36
CA GLY A 36 9.14 5.90 -23.96
C GLY A 36 10.26 6.00 -22.93
N LEU A 37 11.28 5.16 -23.13
CA LEU A 37 12.52 5.15 -22.36
C LEU A 37 13.09 6.58 -22.24
N PRO A 38 13.68 6.98 -21.10
CA PRO A 38 14.66 8.06 -21.16
C PRO A 38 15.79 7.58 -22.07
N ASN A 39 15.96 8.26 -23.20
CA ASN A 39 17.06 8.02 -24.11
C ASN A 39 18.36 8.06 -23.29
N PRO A 40 19.30 7.09 -23.44
CA PRO A 40 20.65 7.33 -22.96
C PRO A 40 21.12 8.65 -23.57
N ALA A 41 21.73 9.52 -22.76
CA ALA A 41 22.30 10.77 -23.26
C ALA A 41 23.20 10.42 -24.47
N PRO A 42 22.96 11.01 -25.66
CA PRO A 42 23.76 10.68 -26.82
C PRO A 42 25.22 11.00 -26.49
N ALA A 43 26.13 10.05 -26.79
CA ALA A 43 27.56 10.29 -26.62
C ALA A 43 27.95 11.55 -27.41
N SER A 44 28.69 12.48 -26.77
CA SER A 44 29.06 13.72 -27.44
C SER A 44 29.95 13.40 -28.65
N LEU A 45 29.51 13.87 -29.82
CA LEU A 45 30.36 13.85 -31.01
C LEU A 45 31.47 14.88 -30.82
N PRO A 46 32.70 14.62 -31.31
CA PRO A 46 33.75 15.62 -31.28
C PRO A 46 33.31 16.86 -32.08
N PRO A 47 33.57 18.08 -31.56
CA PRO A 47 33.14 19.30 -32.24
C PRO A 47 33.84 19.43 -33.59
N VAL A 48 33.07 19.75 -34.63
CA VAL A 48 33.61 20.12 -35.94
C VAL A 48 34.26 21.51 -35.81
N PRO A 49 35.53 21.70 -36.22
CA PRO A 49 36.18 23.00 -36.09
C PRO A 49 35.43 24.08 -36.88
N GLY A 50 34.99 25.15 -36.19
CA GLY A 50 34.50 26.38 -36.83
C GLY A 50 33.00 26.70 -36.71
N THR A 51 32.19 25.89 -36.02
CA THR A 51 30.79 26.25 -35.70
C THR A 51 30.66 26.86 -34.30
N PRO A 52 29.82 27.90 -34.09
CA PRO A 52 29.52 28.38 -32.74
C PRO A 52 28.92 27.23 -31.91
N ILE A 53 29.44 27.04 -30.70
CA ILE A 53 28.96 26.03 -29.76
C ILE A 53 27.55 26.46 -29.32
N PRO A 54 26.49 25.65 -29.57
CA PRO A 54 25.19 25.90 -28.97
C PRO A 54 25.34 25.85 -27.44
N GLU A 55 24.81 26.83 -26.71
CA GLU A 55 24.73 26.71 -25.25
C GLU A 55 23.99 25.43 -24.89
N GLU A 56 24.62 24.56 -24.09
CA GLU A 56 23.99 23.36 -23.57
C GLU A 56 22.74 23.77 -22.79
N GLN A 57 21.56 23.55 -23.37
CA GLN A 57 20.36 23.37 -22.57
C GLN A 57 20.53 22.04 -21.83
N GLY A 58 21.14 22.11 -20.65
CA GLY A 58 21.26 20.98 -19.75
C GLY A 58 19.88 20.34 -19.53
N PRO A 59 19.82 19.02 -19.29
CA PRO A 59 18.56 18.36 -18.97
C PRO A 59 17.90 19.10 -17.81
N ASN A 60 16.61 19.38 -17.92
CA ASN A 60 15.85 19.97 -16.83
C ASN A 60 15.73 18.92 -15.72
N ILE A 61 16.66 18.93 -14.77
CA ILE A 61 16.65 18.03 -13.61
C ILE A 61 15.67 18.63 -12.61
N GLU A 62 14.44 18.13 -12.63
CA GLU A 62 13.48 18.42 -11.56
C GLU A 62 13.94 17.76 -10.26
N THR A 63 14.42 18.58 -9.33
CA THR A 63 14.73 18.16 -7.96
C THR A 63 13.48 18.34 -7.11
N LEU A 64 12.58 17.35 -7.20
CA LEU A 64 11.46 17.25 -6.28
C LEU A 64 11.95 16.59 -4.98
N PRO A 65 11.44 17.01 -3.81
CA PRO A 65 11.66 16.25 -2.58
C PRO A 65 11.24 14.78 -2.81
N ILE A 66 11.96 13.82 -2.24
CA ILE A 66 11.53 12.42 -2.23
C ILE A 66 10.22 12.35 -1.43
N GLU A 67 9.10 12.46 -2.12
CA GLU A 67 7.77 12.13 -1.62
C GLU A 67 7.58 10.61 -1.67
N ASP A 68 6.61 10.11 -0.90
CA ASP A 68 6.17 8.71 -0.95
C ASP A 68 5.96 8.27 -2.40
N ARG A 69 6.84 7.39 -2.88
CA ARG A 69 6.90 7.06 -4.30
C ARG A 69 5.63 6.34 -4.73
N ASP A 70 4.93 6.91 -5.70
CA ASP A 70 3.76 6.33 -6.37
C ASP A 70 4.15 5.32 -7.46
N PHE A 71 5.44 4.97 -7.52
CA PHE A 71 6.04 4.01 -8.43
C PHE A 71 6.84 2.95 -7.69
N ASN A 72 7.03 1.82 -8.35
CA ASN A 72 7.98 0.77 -8.00
C ASN A 72 9.18 0.89 -8.94
N ASP A 73 10.38 1.02 -8.41
CA ASP A 73 11.63 1.06 -9.18
C ASP A 73 12.42 -0.24 -9.08
N PHE A 74 13.11 -0.57 -10.16
CA PHE A 74 13.93 -1.77 -10.28
C PHE A 74 15.21 -1.44 -11.04
N ILE A 75 16.29 -2.12 -10.67
CA ILE A 75 17.50 -2.21 -11.50
C ILE A 75 17.52 -3.61 -12.09
N ILE A 76 17.35 -3.69 -13.41
CA ILE A 76 17.45 -4.94 -14.15
C ILE A 76 18.91 -5.14 -14.52
N VAL A 77 19.51 -6.20 -13.99
CA VAL A 77 20.92 -6.56 -14.25
C VAL A 77 20.96 -7.80 -15.13
N ASP A 78 21.68 -7.72 -16.25
CA ASP A 78 21.98 -8.90 -17.07
C ASP A 78 23.02 -9.77 -16.35
N PRO A 79 22.68 -11.03 -15.99
CA PRO A 79 23.61 -11.91 -15.28
C PRO A 79 24.87 -12.24 -16.10
N MET A 80 24.84 -12.12 -17.43
CA MET A 80 26.00 -12.37 -18.30
C MET A 80 26.82 -11.11 -18.59
N GLY A 81 26.34 -9.93 -18.17
CA GLY A 81 27.04 -8.65 -18.37
C GLY A 81 27.14 -8.19 -19.82
N GLY A 82 26.35 -8.76 -20.74
CA GLY A 82 26.26 -8.33 -22.13
C GLY A 82 25.44 -7.05 -22.32
N VAL A 83 24.55 -6.76 -21.38
CA VAL A 83 23.74 -5.53 -21.32
C VAL A 83 24.06 -4.75 -20.03
N PRO A 84 24.32 -3.43 -20.10
CA PRO A 84 24.50 -2.63 -18.89
C PRO A 84 23.21 -2.62 -18.06
N ALA A 85 23.34 -2.47 -16.73
CA ALA A 85 22.19 -2.44 -15.84
C ALA A 85 21.20 -1.32 -16.22
N ILE A 86 19.92 -1.65 -16.24
CA ILE A 86 18.85 -0.76 -16.67
C ILE A 86 18.00 -0.39 -15.46
N TYR A 87 17.90 0.90 -15.17
CA TYR A 87 16.92 1.41 -14.21
C TYR A 87 15.56 1.54 -14.89
N VAL A 88 14.53 0.94 -14.30
CA VAL A 88 13.14 1.05 -14.74
C VAL A 88 12.26 1.40 -13.56
N TYR A 89 11.18 2.13 -13.81
CA TYR A 89 10.16 2.39 -12.80
C TYR A 89 8.77 2.22 -13.41
N PHE A 90 7.85 1.68 -12.60
CA PHE A 90 6.48 1.42 -12.99
C PHE A 90 5.55 2.09 -11.99
N LYS A 91 4.50 2.76 -12.46
CA LYS A 91 3.44 3.26 -11.59
C LYS A 91 2.82 2.09 -10.82
N LYS A 92 2.56 2.27 -9.53
CA LYS A 92 1.86 1.26 -8.73
C LYS A 92 0.44 1.03 -9.28
N ALA A 93 -0.01 -0.22 -9.26
CA ALA A 93 -1.37 -0.57 -9.65
C ALA A 93 -2.38 0.20 -8.76
N PRO A 94 -3.48 0.74 -9.33
CA PRO A 94 -4.49 1.41 -8.54
C PRO A 94 -5.12 0.46 -7.53
N ALA A 95 -5.71 1.02 -6.47
CA ALA A 95 -6.50 0.26 -5.51
C ALA A 95 -7.75 -0.30 -6.20
N GLY A 96 -7.96 -1.61 -6.10
CA GLY A 96 -9.10 -2.30 -6.67
C GLY A 96 -10.37 -2.15 -5.82
N PHE A 97 -11.51 -2.47 -6.42
CA PHE A 97 -12.79 -2.54 -5.72
C PHE A 97 -12.81 -3.71 -4.72
N LEU A 98 -13.16 -3.42 -3.46
CA LEU A 98 -13.15 -4.38 -2.34
C LEU A 98 -11.80 -5.06 -2.12
N GLU A 99 -10.72 -4.42 -2.56
CA GLU A 99 -9.37 -4.88 -2.26
C GLU A 99 -9.11 -4.72 -0.77
N THR A 100 -8.57 -5.77 -0.15
CA THR A 100 -8.19 -5.79 1.26
C THR A 100 -6.69 -5.97 1.39
N GLY A 101 -6.12 -5.35 2.42
CA GLY A 101 -4.69 -5.42 2.70
C GLY A 101 -4.37 -4.65 3.97
N TYR A 102 -3.10 -4.40 4.23
CA TYR A 102 -2.70 -3.47 5.27
C TYR A 102 -2.72 -2.03 4.73
N TYR A 103 -2.96 -1.05 5.59
CA TYR A 103 -3.03 0.35 5.16
C TYR A 103 -1.80 0.79 4.34
N ASN A 104 -0.59 0.40 4.78
CA ASN A 104 0.64 0.73 4.09
C ASN A 104 0.76 0.11 2.68
N ASP A 105 0.04 -0.98 2.40
CA ASP A 105 0.01 -1.59 1.06
C ASP A 105 -0.71 -0.70 0.04
N PHE A 106 -1.45 0.31 0.51
CA PHE A 106 -2.15 1.31 -0.30
C PHE A 106 -1.37 2.63 -0.43
N ASP A 107 -0.19 2.76 0.19
CA ASP A 107 0.62 3.97 0.12
C ASP A 107 1.22 4.16 -1.29
N GLY A 108 1.05 5.37 -1.83
CA GLY A 108 1.44 5.70 -3.21
C GLY A 108 0.59 5.04 -4.29
N ARG A 109 -0.47 4.29 -3.95
CA ARG A 109 -1.39 3.71 -4.94
C ARG A 109 -2.49 4.71 -5.29
N SER A 110 -2.71 4.91 -6.58
CA SER A 110 -3.85 5.70 -7.04
C SER A 110 -5.16 5.04 -6.63
N ARG A 111 -6.15 5.86 -6.27
CA ARG A 111 -7.53 5.41 -6.01
C ARG A 111 -8.49 5.83 -7.11
N GLU A 112 -7.93 6.36 -8.21
CA GLU A 112 -8.62 6.77 -9.43
C GLU A 112 -9.75 7.80 -9.22
N GLY A 113 -9.83 8.43 -8.06
CA GLY A 113 -10.96 9.29 -7.69
C GLY A 113 -12.27 8.52 -7.48
N MET A 114 -12.22 7.18 -7.41
CA MET A 114 -13.38 6.30 -7.27
C MET A 114 -13.45 5.65 -5.89
N TYR A 115 -12.31 5.43 -5.26
CA TYR A 115 -12.21 4.68 -4.01
C TYR A 115 -11.57 5.49 -2.87
N GLU A 116 -11.96 5.13 -1.66
CA GLU A 116 -11.28 5.50 -0.42
C GLU A 116 -10.98 4.22 0.37
N VAL A 117 -9.97 4.29 1.23
CA VAL A 117 -9.48 3.15 2.02
C VAL A 117 -9.97 3.30 3.45
N ASP A 118 -10.83 2.39 3.88
CA ASP A 118 -11.44 2.38 5.21
C ASP A 118 -10.66 1.45 6.15
N HIS A 119 -10.39 1.89 7.38
CA HIS A 119 -9.73 1.07 8.40
C HIS A 119 -10.77 0.29 9.19
N LEU A 120 -10.61 -1.03 9.24
CA LEU A 120 -11.52 -1.93 9.94
C LEU A 120 -10.70 -2.81 10.90
N PRO A 121 -10.73 -2.53 12.21
CA PRO A 121 -11.56 -1.53 12.88
C PRO A 121 -11.02 -0.10 12.71
N SER A 122 -11.79 0.91 13.09
CA SER A 122 -11.41 2.31 12.88
C SER A 122 -10.01 2.63 13.43
N LYS A 123 -9.22 3.42 12.69
CA LYS A 123 -7.85 3.82 13.08
C LYS A 123 -7.78 4.46 14.47
N ALA A 124 -8.83 5.18 14.87
CA ALA A 124 -8.90 5.80 16.19
C ALA A 124 -9.09 4.76 17.31
N ALA A 125 -9.97 3.77 17.10
CA ALA A 125 -10.16 2.69 18.07
C ALA A 125 -8.88 1.86 18.25
N VAL A 126 -8.19 1.53 17.15
CA VAL A 126 -6.89 0.83 17.24
C VAL A 126 -5.86 1.68 17.96
N ARG A 127 -5.82 3.00 17.72
CA ARG A 127 -4.89 3.89 18.42
C ARG A 127 -5.14 3.88 19.93
N GLU A 128 -6.39 4.00 20.36
CA GLU A 128 -6.76 3.94 21.78
C GLU A 128 -6.37 2.59 22.40
N TYR A 129 -6.69 1.48 21.71
CA TYR A 129 -6.29 0.14 22.14
C TYR A 129 -4.78 0.01 22.33
N LEU A 130 -4.00 0.46 21.35
CA LEU A 130 -2.54 0.33 21.39
C LEU A 130 -1.90 1.21 22.48
N ILE A 131 -2.41 2.42 22.71
CA ILE A 131 -1.95 3.30 23.79
C ILE A 131 -2.24 2.66 25.15
N ASN A 132 -3.42 2.06 25.33
CA ASN A 132 -3.78 1.39 26.59
C ASN A 132 -2.98 0.10 26.81
N LYS A 133 -2.72 -0.67 25.73
CA LYS A 133 -1.95 -1.92 25.78
C LYS A 133 -0.46 -1.66 26.01
N TYR A 134 0.08 -0.57 25.44
CA TYR A 134 1.49 -0.20 25.54
C TYR A 134 1.66 1.27 25.97
N PRO A 135 1.44 1.60 27.25
CA PRO A 135 1.48 2.98 27.73
C PRO A 135 2.84 3.68 27.57
N GLU A 136 3.92 2.90 27.51
CA GLU A 136 5.29 3.39 27.36
C GLU A 136 5.78 3.43 25.90
N ALA A 137 4.97 2.97 24.94
CA ALA A 137 5.38 2.94 23.54
C ALA A 137 5.52 4.35 22.96
N GLU A 138 6.55 4.55 22.14
CA GLU A 138 6.74 5.80 21.43
C GLU A 138 5.65 6.01 20.38
N LYS A 139 5.31 7.29 20.14
CA LYS A 139 4.25 7.66 19.17
C LYS A 139 4.53 7.12 17.77
N ASP A 140 5.79 7.02 17.39
CA ASP A 140 6.19 6.52 16.07
C ASP A 140 6.01 5.02 15.95
N ASP A 141 6.20 4.25 17.02
CA ASP A 141 5.93 2.81 17.02
C ASP A 141 4.43 2.53 16.94
N ILE A 142 3.62 3.31 17.67
CA ILE A 142 2.15 3.26 17.51
C ILE A 142 1.77 3.59 16.06
N LYS A 143 2.39 4.61 15.44
CA LYS A 143 2.12 4.96 14.04
C LYS A 143 2.48 3.83 13.07
N LYS A 144 3.61 3.14 13.27
CA LYS A 144 4.00 1.97 12.45
C LYS A 144 2.98 0.83 12.57
N LEU A 145 2.48 0.56 13.78
CA LEU A 145 1.45 -0.45 14.00
C LEU A 145 0.11 -0.07 13.36
N LEU A 146 -0.27 1.21 13.42
CA LEU A 146 -1.47 1.70 12.74
C LEU A 146 -1.41 1.54 11.22
N GLY A 147 -0.22 1.52 10.63
CA GLY A 147 -0.02 1.23 9.20
C GLY A 147 -0.26 -0.24 8.81
N LYS A 148 -0.29 -1.13 9.80
CA LYS A 148 -0.54 -2.57 9.64
C LYS A 148 -1.96 -2.98 10.02
N VAL A 149 -2.87 -2.02 10.20
CA VAL A 149 -4.29 -2.31 10.42
C VAL A 149 -4.91 -2.73 9.10
N ALA A 150 -5.80 -3.73 9.13
CA ALA A 150 -6.51 -4.16 7.94
C ALA A 150 -7.40 -3.03 7.41
N VAL A 151 -7.41 -2.92 6.09
CA VAL A 151 -8.22 -1.94 5.38
C VAL A 151 -8.95 -2.57 4.21
N VAL A 152 -9.98 -1.88 3.74
CA VAL A 152 -10.69 -2.22 2.51
C VAL A 152 -10.84 -0.98 1.63
N SER A 153 -10.57 -1.14 0.34
CA SER A 153 -10.84 -0.14 -0.69
C SER A 153 -12.32 -0.20 -1.08
N ILE A 154 -13.08 0.84 -0.74
CA ILE A 154 -14.51 0.94 -1.01
C ILE A 154 -14.82 2.21 -1.80
N PRO A 155 -15.96 2.26 -2.53
CA PRO A 155 -16.38 3.46 -3.24
C PRO A 155 -16.51 4.66 -2.31
N ILE A 156 -16.16 5.84 -2.83
CA ILE A 156 -16.18 7.10 -2.07
C ILE A 156 -17.56 7.36 -1.44
N ASP A 157 -18.64 7.13 -2.18
CA ASP A 157 -20.00 7.35 -1.67
C ASP A 157 -20.33 6.41 -0.50
N VAL A 158 -19.91 5.14 -0.56
CA VAL A 158 -20.07 4.18 0.54
C VAL A 158 -19.28 4.62 1.76
N HIS A 159 -17.99 4.97 1.60
CA HIS A 159 -17.16 5.40 2.73
C HIS A 159 -17.73 6.65 3.40
N ARG A 160 -18.17 7.63 2.60
CA ARG A 160 -18.68 8.90 3.12
C ARG A 160 -20.06 8.78 3.76
N ASP A 161 -20.95 7.99 3.17
CA ASP A 161 -22.33 7.93 3.63
C ASP A 161 -22.52 6.89 4.73
N CYS A 162 -21.85 5.74 4.62
CA CYS A 162 -22.21 4.54 5.37
C CYS A 162 -21.17 4.13 6.42
N SER A 163 -19.89 4.43 6.20
CA SER A 163 -18.86 4.03 7.16
C SER A 163 -19.03 4.76 8.50
N GLU A 164 -18.93 3.98 9.58
CA GLU A 164 -18.90 4.49 10.95
C GLU A 164 -17.54 5.10 11.32
N THR A 165 -16.50 4.81 10.53
CA THR A 165 -15.13 5.26 10.77
C THR A 165 -14.86 6.63 10.13
N PHE A 166 -15.72 7.04 9.19
CA PHE A 166 -15.53 8.24 8.39
C PHE A 166 -15.68 9.53 9.22
N ARG A 167 -14.74 10.47 9.03
CA ARG A 167 -14.74 11.85 9.58
C ARG A 167 -15.18 11.98 11.05
N GLY A 168 -14.72 11.07 11.91
CA GLY A 168 -14.93 11.20 13.35
C GLY A 168 -16.33 10.89 13.83
N ARG A 169 -17.15 10.19 13.02
CA ARG A 169 -18.43 9.59 13.44
C ARG A 169 -18.27 8.69 14.67
N ASN A 170 -17.10 8.09 14.82
CA ASN A 170 -16.71 7.32 15.99
C ASN A 170 -16.42 8.14 17.28
N ASN A 171 -16.55 9.47 17.25
CA ASN A 171 -16.53 10.30 18.47
C ASN A 171 -17.93 10.49 19.09
N SER A 172 -18.98 9.93 18.47
CA SER A 172 -20.34 9.96 19.03
C SER A 172 -20.36 9.32 20.42
N ARG A 173 -21.09 9.95 21.34
CA ARG A 173 -21.25 9.47 22.72
C ARG A 173 -22.35 8.40 22.75
N ILE A 174 -22.06 7.28 23.40
CA ILE A 174 -22.93 6.12 23.55
C ILE A 174 -23.05 5.83 25.03
N GLU A 175 -24.29 5.63 25.48
CA GLU A 175 -24.57 5.10 26.81
C GLU A 175 -24.46 3.57 26.76
N THR A 176 -23.58 3.03 27.59
CA THR A 176 -23.44 1.59 27.78
C THR A 176 -24.57 1.06 28.67
N GLU A 177 -24.77 -0.27 28.68
CA GLU A 177 -25.75 -0.93 29.56
C GLU A 177 -25.53 -0.62 31.05
N ASN A 178 -24.30 -0.27 31.43
CA ASN A 178 -23.91 0.07 32.79
C ASN A 178 -24.11 1.56 33.13
N GLY A 179 -24.70 2.35 32.22
CA GLY A 179 -24.91 3.79 32.38
C GLY A 179 -23.67 4.66 32.17
N GLU A 180 -22.54 4.08 31.75
CA GLU A 180 -21.33 4.83 31.39
C GLU A 180 -21.52 5.48 30.01
N THR A 181 -21.20 6.77 29.88
CA THR A 181 -21.19 7.45 28.58
C THR A 181 -19.78 7.54 28.02
N ILE A 182 -19.49 6.73 27.00
CA ILE A 182 -18.19 6.68 26.30
C ILE A 182 -18.35 6.99 24.82
N SER A 183 -17.25 7.33 24.14
CA SER A 183 -17.26 7.47 22.68
C SER A 183 -17.27 6.10 21.99
N LYS A 184 -17.83 6.03 20.77
CA LYS A 184 -17.82 4.78 19.97
C LYS A 184 -16.41 4.24 19.75
N LYS A 185 -15.40 5.09 19.55
CA LYS A 185 -14.00 4.63 19.42
C LYS A 185 -13.46 4.01 20.71
N GLU A 186 -13.88 4.47 21.89
CA GLU A 186 -13.48 3.90 23.18
C GLU A 186 -14.17 2.56 23.41
N LEU A 187 -15.44 2.45 23.01
CA LEU A 187 -16.17 1.18 23.00
C LEU A 187 -15.49 0.17 22.05
N ASP A 188 -15.22 0.59 20.82
CA ASP A 188 -14.58 -0.24 19.79
C ASP A 188 -13.16 -0.65 20.20
N ALA A 189 -12.44 0.18 20.96
CA ALA A 189 -11.12 -0.17 21.48
C ALA A 189 -11.16 -1.26 22.56
N ARG A 190 -12.32 -1.50 23.22
CA ARG A 190 -12.47 -2.58 24.20
C ARG A 190 -12.57 -3.95 23.55
N ASP A 191 -13.10 -4.02 22.33
CA ASP A 191 -13.22 -5.24 21.53
C ASP A 191 -13.05 -4.92 20.04
N LEU A 192 -11.80 -5.03 19.58
CA LEU A 192 -11.42 -4.74 18.20
C LEU A 192 -12.02 -5.76 17.22
N GLU A 193 -12.23 -7.02 17.63
CA GLU A 193 -12.81 -8.06 16.77
C GLU A 193 -14.27 -7.73 16.49
N PHE A 194 -15.04 -7.42 17.52
CA PHE A 194 -16.42 -6.96 17.37
C PHE A 194 -16.51 -5.64 16.57
N ALA A 195 -15.56 -4.72 16.78
CA ALA A 195 -15.54 -3.45 16.06
C ALA A 195 -15.37 -3.64 14.54
N VAL A 196 -14.56 -4.61 14.09
CA VAL A 196 -14.44 -4.97 12.67
C VAL A 196 -15.80 -5.35 12.10
N ASP A 197 -16.54 -6.22 12.80
CA ASP A 197 -17.83 -6.69 12.34
C ASP A 197 -18.87 -5.58 12.29
N SER A 198 -18.96 -4.76 13.33
CA SER A 198 -19.85 -3.60 13.38
C SER A 198 -19.56 -2.63 12.23
N ASN A 199 -18.30 -2.21 12.09
CA ASN A 199 -17.93 -1.23 11.08
C ASN A 199 -18.10 -1.80 9.65
N TRP A 200 -17.76 -3.07 9.44
CA TRP A 200 -17.96 -3.72 8.14
C TRP A 200 -19.43 -3.90 7.79
N ASN A 201 -20.30 -4.25 8.76
CA ASN A 201 -21.74 -4.37 8.53
C ASN A 201 -22.36 -3.07 8.01
N ALA A 202 -21.92 -1.92 8.52
CA ALA A 202 -22.38 -0.61 8.05
C ALA A 202 -22.02 -0.37 6.57
N ASN A 203 -20.79 -0.69 6.16
CA ASN A 203 -20.36 -0.62 4.76
C ASN A 203 -21.08 -1.65 3.88
N ALA A 204 -21.19 -2.90 4.36
CA ALA A 204 -21.78 -4.02 3.65
C ALA A 204 -23.22 -3.74 3.25
N LYS A 205 -24.02 -3.14 4.14
CA LYS A 205 -25.41 -2.75 3.81
C LYS A 205 -25.47 -1.89 2.55
N CYS A 206 -24.67 -0.83 2.48
CA CYS A 206 -24.65 0.07 1.33
C CYS A 206 -24.03 -0.56 0.09
N LEU A 207 -23.00 -1.39 0.24
CA LEU A 207 -22.40 -2.13 -0.87
C LEU A 207 -23.43 -3.06 -1.53
N LYS A 208 -24.25 -3.74 -0.73
CA LYS A 208 -25.33 -4.59 -1.25
C LYS A 208 -26.40 -3.78 -1.96
N GLU A 209 -26.89 -2.72 -1.32
CA GLU A 209 -27.98 -1.89 -1.85
C GLU A 209 -27.59 -1.12 -3.12
N ARG A 210 -26.37 -0.54 -3.18
CA ARG A 210 -25.94 0.36 -4.26
C ARG A 210 -25.15 -0.34 -5.36
N TYR A 211 -24.41 -1.39 -5.02
CA TYR A 211 -23.47 -2.07 -5.94
C TYR A 211 -23.86 -3.53 -6.21
N GLY A 212 -24.93 -4.05 -5.59
CA GLY A 212 -25.43 -5.40 -5.85
C GLY A 212 -24.46 -6.50 -5.42
N ILE A 213 -23.62 -6.25 -4.42
CA ILE A 213 -22.62 -7.21 -3.93
C ILE A 213 -23.33 -8.38 -3.27
N SER A 214 -22.88 -9.61 -3.55
CA SER A 214 -23.47 -10.81 -2.95
C SER A 214 -23.05 -10.96 -1.49
N ASP A 215 -23.86 -11.63 -0.68
CA ASP A 215 -23.53 -11.90 0.71
C ASP A 215 -22.24 -12.76 0.82
N GLU A 216 -22.00 -13.67 -0.12
CA GLU A 216 -20.76 -14.46 -0.14
C GLU A 216 -19.53 -13.57 -0.30
N LYS A 217 -19.60 -12.53 -1.14
CA LYS A 217 -18.48 -11.60 -1.33
C LYS A 217 -18.27 -10.71 -0.12
N ILE A 218 -19.35 -10.28 0.54
CA ILE A 218 -19.29 -9.51 1.78
C ILE A 218 -18.59 -10.33 2.88
N GLU A 219 -18.92 -11.60 3.02
CA GLU A 219 -18.33 -12.49 4.01
C GLU A 219 -16.89 -12.89 3.67
N GLU A 220 -16.54 -13.03 2.38
CA GLU A 220 -15.15 -13.21 1.95
C GLU A 220 -14.27 -12.02 2.39
N VAL A 221 -14.76 -10.79 2.19
CA VAL A 221 -14.05 -9.57 2.60
C VAL A 221 -13.95 -9.49 4.12
N ARG A 222 -15.03 -9.81 4.86
CA ARG A 222 -15.02 -9.87 6.32
C ARG A 222 -13.96 -10.85 6.83
N ALA A 223 -13.92 -12.05 6.29
CA ALA A 223 -12.97 -13.08 6.68
C ALA A 223 -11.52 -12.63 6.43
N LYS A 224 -11.25 -11.95 5.31
CA LYS A 224 -9.93 -11.39 4.99
C LYS A 224 -9.50 -10.29 5.97
N LEU A 225 -10.40 -9.38 6.33
CA LEU A 225 -10.11 -8.32 7.31
C LEU A 225 -9.71 -8.93 8.67
N HIS A 226 -10.47 -9.92 9.12
CA HIS A 226 -10.16 -10.63 10.36
C HIS A 226 -8.84 -11.41 10.31
N ASP A 227 -8.57 -12.11 9.21
CA ASP A 227 -7.30 -12.82 9.02
C ASP A 227 -6.10 -11.87 9.06
N LEU A 228 -6.18 -10.72 8.36
CA LEU A 228 -5.13 -9.70 8.35
C LEU A 228 -4.86 -9.15 9.76
N ASN A 229 -5.91 -8.82 10.51
CA ASN A 229 -5.79 -8.27 11.87
C ASN A 229 -5.24 -9.29 12.88
N ARG A 230 -5.66 -10.57 12.79
CA ARG A 230 -5.11 -11.65 13.61
C ARG A 230 -3.63 -11.89 13.36
N ARG A 231 -3.20 -11.87 12.09
CA ARG A 231 -1.79 -12.05 11.72
C ARG A 231 -0.85 -11.00 12.32
N VAL A 232 -1.34 -9.79 12.58
CA VAL A 232 -0.57 -8.71 13.23
C VAL A 232 -0.79 -8.65 14.74
N GLY A 233 -1.56 -9.57 15.32
CA GLY A 233 -1.77 -9.70 16.76
C GLY A 233 -2.62 -8.57 17.37
N LEU A 234 -3.55 -8.00 16.59
CA LEU A 234 -4.51 -7.02 17.11
C LEU A 234 -5.52 -7.65 18.07
N TYR A 235 -5.94 -8.89 17.78
CA TYR A 235 -6.75 -9.77 18.62
C TYR A 235 -6.47 -11.23 18.27
#